data_AF-A0A7S2HDJ5-F1
#
_entry.id   AF-A0A7S2HDJ5-F1
#
_cell.length_a   1.000
_cell.length_b   1.000
_cell.length_c   1.000
_cell.angle_alpha   90.00
_cell.angle_beta   90.00
_cell.angle_gamma   90.00
#
_symmetry.space_group_name_H-M   'P 1'
#
loop_
_entity.id
_entity.type
_entity.pdbx_description
1 polymer ?
#
loop_
_entity_poly.entity_id
_entity_poly.type
_entity_poly.pdbx_seq_one_letter_code
_entity_poly.pdbx_strand_id
1 'polypeptide(L)'
;KIKIDDVLDAFPVHGACGAWGVIAVGFFGAPDEGLGGNGAFYGWDQIWIQIVAICLISIWTILWSLIAFVPLKMLGLLRLSDEFQKHGADFMEHSPRKAYSDDPNLAA
;
A
#
# COMPACT_ATOMS: atom_id res chain seq x y z
N LYS A 1 -2.02 7.26 18.35
CA LYS A 1 -1.43 6.95 17.01
C LYS A 1 -2.08 7.87 15.98
N ILE A 2 -1.39 8.23 14.89
CA ILE A 2 -1.62 9.37 13.96
C ILE A 2 -3.00 9.50 13.26
N LYS A 3 -4.01 8.71 13.64
CA LYS A 3 -5.40 8.77 13.15
C LYS A 3 -5.53 8.72 11.62
N ILE A 4 -4.72 7.88 10.97
CA ILE A 4 -4.85 7.55 9.54
C ILE A 4 -5.76 6.32 9.43
N ASP A 5 -6.76 6.41 8.55
CA ASP A 5 -7.72 5.35 8.24
C ASP A 5 -7.27 4.60 6.98
N ASP A 6 -6.32 3.69 7.17
CA ASP A 6 -5.87 2.75 6.14
C ASP A 6 -6.70 1.47 6.26
N VAL A 7 -7.82 1.44 5.53
CA VAL A 7 -8.89 0.43 5.66
C VAL A 7 -8.43 -1.03 5.52
N LEU A 8 -7.31 -1.28 4.83
CA LEU A 8 -6.77 -2.62 4.60
C LEU A 8 -5.39 -2.82 5.25
N ASP A 9 -4.93 -1.86 6.06
CA ASP A 9 -3.55 -1.85 6.57
C ASP A 9 -2.52 -1.99 5.43
N ALA A 10 -2.80 -1.39 4.27
CA ALA A 10 -2.00 -1.55 3.07
C ALA A 10 -0.59 -0.95 3.24
N PHE A 11 -0.46 0.20 3.90
CA PHE A 11 0.83 0.81 4.18
C PHE A 11 1.67 0.00 5.18
N PRO A 12 1.19 -0.37 6.38
CA PRO A 12 2.02 -1.15 7.31
C PRO A 12 2.40 -2.53 6.74
N VAL A 13 1.52 -3.19 5.98
CA VAL A 13 1.81 -4.51 5.41
C VAL A 13 2.69 -4.45 4.15
N HIS A 14 2.41 -3.54 3.20
CA HIS A 14 3.15 -3.51 1.94
C HIS A 14 4.22 -2.42 1.91
N GLY A 15 3.89 -1.21 2.37
CA GLY A 15 4.82 -0.08 2.42
C GLY A 15 5.96 -0.32 3.41
N ALA A 16 5.63 -0.56 4.69
CA ALA A 16 6.63 -0.71 5.74
C ALA A 16 7.37 -2.05 5.67
N CYS A 17 6.69 -3.19 5.52
CA CYS A 17 7.39 -4.48 5.35
C CYS A 17 8.16 -4.56 4.03
N GLY A 18 7.67 -3.93 2.96
CA GLY A 18 8.40 -3.82 1.69
C GLY A 18 9.69 -3.03 1.86
N ALA A 19 9.63 -1.86 2.50
CA ALA A 19 10.83 -1.08 2.82
C ALA A 19 11.82 -1.86 3.69
N TRP A 20 11.32 -2.60 4.69
CA TRP A 20 12.15 -3.50 5.49
C TRP A 20 12.85 -4.57 4.62
N GLY A 21 12.13 -5.21 3.70
CA GLY A 21 12.73 -6.19 2.79
C GLY A 21 13.87 -5.61 1.94
N VAL A 22 13.70 -4.38 1.44
CA VAL A 22 14.73 -3.67 0.68
C VAL A 22 15.95 -3.34 1.55
N ILE A 23 15.73 -2.91 2.79
CA ILE A 23 16.81 -2.68 3.78
C ILE A 23 17.52 -3.99 4.10
N ALA A 24 16.78 -5.09 4.26
CA ALA A 24 17.35 -6.40 4.59
C ALA A 24 18.34 -6.87 3.51
N VAL A 25 18.06 -6.65 2.22
CA VAL A 25 19.04 -6.90 1.15
C VAL A 25 20.34 -6.11 1.39
N GLY A 26 20.24 -4.88 1.86
CA GLY A 26 21.40 -4.03 2.18
C GLY A 26 22.26 -4.54 3.34
N PHE A 27 21.74 -5.43 4.19
CA PHE A 27 22.49 -6.09 5.27
C PHE A 27 22.94 -7.50 4.89
N PHE A 28 22.03 -8.29 4.35
CA PHE A 28 22.18 -9.74 4.19
C PHE A 28 22.58 -10.18 2.78
N GLY A 29 22.55 -9.31 1.77
CA GLY A 29 22.88 -9.67 0.38
C GLY A 29 24.30 -10.21 0.26
N ALA A 30 24.44 -11.46 -0.15
CA ALA A 30 25.73 -12.15 -0.20
C ALA A 30 26.45 -11.97 -1.54
N PRO A 31 27.80 -12.01 -1.58
CA PRO A 31 28.58 -11.75 -2.80
C PRO A 31 28.21 -12.64 -3.98
N ASP A 32 27.88 -13.91 -3.71
CA ASP A 32 27.61 -14.95 -4.71
C ASP A 32 26.16 -14.94 -5.23
N GLU A 33 25.31 -14.06 -4.71
CA GLU A 33 23.89 -13.97 -5.10
C GLU A 33 23.67 -13.11 -6.36
N GLY A 34 24.73 -12.54 -6.94
CA GLY A 34 24.63 -11.75 -8.17
C GLY A 34 23.90 -10.42 -8.00
N LEU A 35 23.80 -9.90 -6.77
CA LEU A 35 23.07 -8.66 -6.44
C LEU A 35 23.81 -7.37 -6.81
N GLY A 36 24.98 -7.47 -7.45
CA GLY A 36 25.76 -6.31 -7.92
C GLY A 36 26.57 -5.60 -6.82
N GLY A 37 26.71 -6.21 -5.64
CA GLY A 37 27.49 -5.69 -4.51
C GLY A 37 27.21 -6.44 -3.22
N ASN A 38 27.91 -6.10 -2.14
CA ASN A 38 27.82 -6.81 -0.86
C ASN A 38 26.93 -6.06 0.15
N GLY A 39 26.06 -6.81 0.85
CA GLY A 39 25.33 -6.33 2.01
C GLY A 39 26.24 -6.19 3.23
N ALA A 40 25.85 -5.34 4.18
CA ALA A 40 26.67 -4.84 5.31
C ALA A 40 27.44 -5.93 6.09
N PHE A 41 26.95 -7.16 6.15
CA PHE A 41 27.65 -8.28 6.82
C PHE A 41 28.80 -8.89 6.01
N TYR A 42 28.87 -8.60 4.71
CA TYR A 42 29.91 -9.07 3.78
C TYR A 42 30.69 -7.90 3.15
N GLY A 43 30.15 -6.67 3.18
CA GLY A 43 30.75 -5.43 2.70
C GLY A 43 29.74 -4.27 2.77
N TRP A 44 30.14 -3.01 2.61
CA TRP A 44 29.22 -1.87 2.84
C TRP A 44 28.57 -1.31 1.56
N ASP A 45 28.73 -1.99 0.43
CA ASP A 45 28.44 -1.45 -0.90
C ASP A 45 26.93 -1.24 -1.11
N GLN A 46 26.10 -2.16 -0.62
CA GLN A 46 24.66 -2.20 -0.92
C GLN A 46 23.82 -1.30 -0.01
N ILE A 47 24.20 -1.07 1.25
CA ILE A 47 23.29 -0.45 2.22
C ILE A 47 22.82 0.95 1.78
N TRP A 48 23.73 1.76 1.24
CA TRP A 48 23.41 3.08 0.71
C TRP A 48 22.52 2.99 -0.53
N ILE A 49 22.80 2.05 -1.44
CA ILE A 49 22.03 1.83 -2.66
C ILE A 49 20.58 1.48 -2.30
N GLN A 50 20.37 0.61 -1.32
CA GLN A 50 19.03 0.21 -0.88
C GLN A 50 18.26 1.36 -0.23
N ILE A 51 18.92 2.24 0.54
CA ILE A 51 18.26 3.44 1.10
C ILE A 51 17.86 4.41 -0.02
N VAL A 52 18.72 4.64 -1.01
CA VAL A 52 18.37 5.45 -2.19
C VAL A 52 17.19 4.84 -2.94
N ALA A 53 17.19 3.52 -3.13
CA ALA A 53 16.09 2.83 -3.79
C ALA A 53 14.74 3.06 -3.09
N ILE A 54 14.69 2.95 -1.75
CA ILE A 54 13.47 3.22 -0.98
C ILE A 54 13.00 4.67 -1.16
N CYS A 55 13.92 5.62 -1.12
CA CYS A 55 13.59 7.03 -1.33
C CYS A 55 13.03 7.27 -2.74
N LEU A 56 13.66 6.70 -3.78
CA LEU A 56 13.22 6.81 -5.16
C LEU A 56 11.84 6.18 -5.37
N ILE A 57 11.62 4.96 -4.86
CA ILE A 57 10.32 4.27 -4.92
C ILE A 57 9.25 5.11 -4.21
N SER A 58 9.55 5.63 -3.02
CA SER A 58 8.61 6.43 -2.23
C SER A 58 8.24 7.73 -2.95
N ILE A 59 9.23 8.46 -3.47
CA ILE A 59 9.00 9.71 -4.22
C ILE A 59 8.18 9.43 -5.48
N TRP A 60 8.54 8.39 -6.24
CA TRP A 60 7.83 8.00 -7.45
C TRP A 60 6.36 7.68 -7.14
N THR A 61 6.10 6.81 -6.17
CA THR A 61 4.74 6.42 -5.78
C THR A 61 3.94 7.61 -5.27
N ILE A 62 4.50 8.43 -4.36
CA ILE A 62 3.81 9.62 -3.84
C ILE A 62 3.48 10.60 -4.97
N LEU A 63 4.42 10.87 -5.86
CA LEU A 63 4.23 11.80 -6.98
C LEU A 63 3.06 11.36 -7.85
N TRP A 64 3.05 10.10 -8.30
CA TRP A 64 1.99 9.59 -9.17
C TRP A 64 0.64 9.45 -8.45
N SER A 65 0.64 9.05 -7.18
CA SER A 65 -0.58 9.04 -6.37
C SER A 65 -1.17 10.45 -6.21
N LEU A 66 -0.34 11.48 -6.00
CA LEU A 66 -0.82 12.86 -5.93
C LEU A 66 -1.36 13.35 -7.27
N ILE A 67 -0.66 13.07 -8.37
CA ILE A 67 -1.12 13.41 -9.73
C ILE A 67 -2.47 12.77 -10.03
N ALA A 68 -2.71 11.53 -9.62
CA ALA A 68 -3.97 10.85 -9.84
C ALA A 68 -5.08 11.34 -8.88
N PHE A 69 -4.82 11.34 -7.56
CA PHE A 69 -5.87 11.51 -6.56
C PHE A 69 -6.18 12.96 -6.21
N VAL A 70 -5.23 13.90 -6.32
CA VAL A 70 -5.51 15.31 -5.99
C VAL A 70 -6.54 15.92 -6.95
N PRO A 71 -6.44 15.77 -8.28
CA PRO A 71 -7.47 16.27 -9.19
C PRO A 71 -8.84 15.64 -8.93
N LEU A 72 -8.91 14.31 -8.73
CA LEU A 72 -10.16 13.62 -8.39
C LEU A 72 -10.77 14.16 -7.10
N LYS A 73 -9.95 14.45 -6.09
CA LYS A 73 -10.41 15.05 -4.83
C LYS A 73 -10.94 16.47 -5.06
N MET A 74 -10.24 17.29 -5.84
CA MET A 74 -10.65 18.67 -6.14
C MET A 74 -11.97 18.72 -6.91
N LEU A 75 -12.22 17.73 -7.77
CA LEU A 75 -13.47 17.60 -8.52
C LEU A 75 -14.60 16.93 -7.72
N GLY A 76 -14.36 16.53 -6.47
CA GLY A 76 -15.36 15.82 -5.66
C GLY A 76 -15.64 14.39 -6.12
N LEU A 77 -14.75 13.79 -6.91
CA LEU A 77 -14.92 12.46 -7.51
C LEU A 77 -14.19 11.34 -6.75
N LEU A 78 -13.30 11.67 -5.82
CA LEU A 78 -12.46 10.67 -5.13
C LEU A 78 -13.22 9.86 -4.07
N ARG A 79 -14.25 10.45 -3.43
CA ARG A 79 -14.98 9.82 -2.32
C ARG A 79 -16.48 10.02 -2.47
N LEU A 80 -17.22 8.95 -2.17
CA LEU A 80 -18.70 8.94 -2.16
C LEU A 80 -19.26 9.89 -1.09
N SER A 81 -20.49 10.36 -1.26
CA SER A 81 -21.14 11.24 -0.27
C SER A 81 -21.35 10.53 1.07
N ASP A 82 -21.47 11.29 2.16
CA ASP A 82 -21.68 10.72 3.50
C ASP A 82 -23.00 9.93 3.59
N GLU A 83 -24.04 10.40 2.90
CA GLU A 83 -25.32 9.67 2.79
C GLU A 83 -25.13 8.33 2.08
N PHE A 84 -24.37 8.31 0.98
CA PHE A 84 -24.09 7.09 0.24
C PHE A 84 -23.28 6.11 1.09
N GLN A 85 -22.22 6.58 1.76
CA GLN A 85 -21.40 5.76 2.64
C GLN A 85 -22.22 5.17 3.81
N LYS A 86 -23.23 5.90 4.32
CA LYS A 86 -24.11 5.42 5.39
C LYS A 86 -25.02 4.27 4.96
N HIS A 87 -25.49 4.27 3.71
CA HIS A 87 -26.31 3.18 3.17
C HIS A 87 -25.47 1.99 2.68
N GLY A 88 -24.23 2.25 2.23
CA GLY A 88 -23.31 1.24 1.72
C GLY A 88 -23.36 1.08 0.20
N ALA A 89 -22.21 0.85 -0.43
CA ALA A 89 -22.08 0.77 -1.89
C ALA A 89 -22.87 -0.40 -2.51
N ASP A 90 -22.95 -1.54 -1.81
CA ASP A 90 -23.74 -2.69 -2.26
C ASP A 90 -25.21 -2.33 -2.44
N PHE A 91 -25.77 -1.57 -1.50
CA PHE A 91 -27.18 -1.19 -1.52
C PHE A 91 -27.48 -0.16 -2.62
N MET A 92 -26.56 0.78 -2.83
CA MET A 92 -26.74 1.93 -3.71
C MET A 92 -26.42 1.63 -5.18
N GLU A 93 -25.46 0.73 -5.47
CA GLU A 93 -24.95 0.50 -6.83
C GLU A 93 -25.11 -0.94 -7.34
N HIS A 94 -25.30 -1.94 -6.49
CA HIS A 94 -25.25 -3.35 -6.90
C HIS A 94 -26.60 -4.07 -6.81
N SER A 95 -26.75 -5.10 -7.65
CA SER A 95 -27.82 -6.10 -7.56
C SER A 95 -27.19 -7.49 -7.46
N PRO A 96 -27.44 -8.27 -6.38
CA PRO A 96 -28.37 -7.99 -5.28
C PRO A 96 -27.87 -6.86 -4.35
N ARG A 97 -28.81 -6.13 -3.72
CA ARG A 97 -28.53 -4.97 -2.83
C ARG A 97 -27.80 -5.31 -1.52
N LYS A 98 -27.53 -6.60 -1.27
CA LYS A 98 -26.77 -7.11 -0.15
C LYS A 98 -25.85 -8.22 -0.66
N ALA A 99 -24.58 -8.19 -0.23
CA ALA A 99 -23.64 -9.26 -0.52
C ALA A 99 -24.01 -10.59 0.16
N TYR A 100 -24.65 -10.54 1.35
CA TYR A 100 -25.02 -11.71 2.15
C TYR A 100 -26.51 -11.69 2.49
N SER A 101 -27.14 -12.86 2.50
CA SER A 101 -28.52 -13.02 2.98
C SER A 101 -28.55 -13.10 4.50
N ASP A 102 -29.54 -12.46 5.12
CA ASP A 102 -29.80 -12.61 6.57
C ASP A 102 -30.49 -13.96 6.89
N ASP A 103 -30.67 -14.85 5.91
CA ASP A 103 -31.23 -16.18 6.11
C ASP A 103 -30.16 -17.08 6.76
N PRO A 104 -30.36 -17.52 8.01
CA PRO A 104 -29.42 -18.41 8.70
C PRO A 104 -29.24 -19.75 7.99
N ASN A 105 -30.10 -20.13 7.04
CA ASN A 105 -29.97 -21.35 6.25
C ASN A 105 -29.14 -21.16 4.96
N LEU A 106 -28.74 -19.93 4.64
CA LEU A 106 -27.96 -19.58 3.43
C LEU A 106 -26.56 -19.02 3.75
N ALA A 107 -26.24 -18.80 5.04
CA ALA A 107 -24.90 -18.42 5.49
C ALA A 107 -23.97 -19.66 5.51
N ALA A 108 -23.39 -20.00 4.35
CA ALA A 108 -22.33 -21.00 4.20
C ALA A 108 -21.07 -20.35 3.62
#